data_AF-A0A1Q5UCZ5-F1
#
_entry.id   AF-A0A1Q5UCZ5-F1
#
_cell.length_a   1.000
_cell.length_b   1.000
_cell.length_c   1.000
_cell.angle_alpha   90.00
_cell.angle_beta   90.00
_cell.angle_gamma   90.00
#
_symmetry.space_group_name_H-M   'P 1'
#
loop_
_entity.id
_entity.type
_entity.pdbx_description
1 polymer ?
#
loop_
_entity_poly.entity_id
_entity_poly.type
_entity_poly.pdbx_seq_one_letter_code
_entity_poly.pdbx_strand_id
1 'polypeptide(L)'
;MSGYLLREIEVQHVKSGSEKYSEIEINEDLVFPESRPAMVIFTSGTTGKPKGVVHSRLRFYFDGELDPKTHHLSYRPVHWMASALIPLRRVLQGGKITFLRSGCADPVILWDVLKEGFVTSLAIPPSLSKLMHDYYLTTIRHLPVEYHDRYVSGASKLLSVITTGSVLNPSTAQFWKELTNMPILCLGAPVRGAVIKLSEGDTGELLVKTPGMFTQ
;
A
#
# COMPACT_ATOMS: atom_id res chain seq x y z
N MET A 1 -23.00 1.36 -8.00
CA MET A 1 -21.63 1.81 -7.66
C MET A 1 -21.72 3.12 -6.91
N SER A 2 -21.23 3.15 -5.68
CA SER A 2 -21.43 4.24 -4.72
C SER A 2 -20.62 5.51 -5.02
N GLY A 3 -21.08 6.66 -4.54
CA GLY A 3 -20.47 7.99 -4.71
C GLY A 3 -19.09 8.19 -4.07
N TYR A 4 -18.54 7.20 -3.37
CA TYR A 4 -17.20 7.27 -2.76
C TYR A 4 -16.05 6.79 -3.68
N LEU A 5 -16.34 6.06 -4.76
CA LEU A 5 -15.32 5.61 -5.71
C LEU A 5 -14.97 6.73 -6.70
N LEU A 6 -13.68 6.95 -6.91
CA LEU A 6 -13.18 7.55 -8.14
C LEU A 6 -13.09 6.44 -9.21
N ARG A 7 -13.20 6.80 -10.49
CA ARG A 7 -13.22 5.84 -11.59
C ARG A 7 -12.02 4.88 -11.50
N GLU A 8 -12.24 3.63 -11.89
CA GLU A 8 -11.15 2.67 -12.11
C GLU A 8 -10.18 3.20 -13.16
N ILE A 9 -8.88 3.07 -12.88
CA ILE A 9 -7.82 3.43 -13.84
C ILE A 9 -7.03 2.17 -14.13
N GLU A 10 -7.12 1.70 -15.37
CA GLU A 10 -6.23 0.69 -15.91
C GLU A 10 -5.09 1.39 -16.65
N VAL A 11 -3.86 1.16 -16.22
CA VAL A 11 -2.66 1.71 -16.87
C VAL A 11 -2.09 0.64 -17.77
N GLN A 12 -1.97 0.94 -19.06
CA GLN A 12 -1.40 0.04 -20.05
C GLN A 12 -0.09 0.61 -20.56
N HIS A 13 0.94 -0.24 -20.68
CA HIS A 13 2.19 0.15 -21.32
C HIS A 13 1.96 0.23 -22.82
N VAL A 14 2.00 1.44 -23.38
CA VAL A 14 1.82 1.65 -24.81
C VAL A 14 3.17 1.46 -25.48
N LYS A 15 3.25 0.57 -26.47
CA LYS A 15 4.46 0.43 -27.29
C LYS A 15 4.68 1.68 -28.12
N SER A 16 5.94 2.08 -28.31
CA SER A 16 6.31 3.14 -29.26
C SER A 16 5.66 2.90 -30.62
N GLY A 17 5.05 3.94 -31.21
CA GLY A 17 4.34 3.87 -32.48
C GLY A 17 2.84 3.55 -32.42
N SER A 18 2.17 3.66 -31.26
CA SER A 18 0.71 3.56 -31.22
C SER A 18 0.05 4.74 -31.96
N GLU A 19 -0.94 4.47 -32.80
CA GLU A 19 -1.68 5.51 -33.56
C GLU A 19 -2.28 6.60 -32.67
N LYS A 20 -2.59 6.26 -31.40
CA LYS A 20 -3.23 7.17 -30.45
C LYS A 20 -2.31 8.27 -29.91
N TYR A 21 -0.99 8.10 -29.99
CA TYR A 21 0.01 9.05 -29.46
C TYR A 21 1.16 9.24 -30.45
N SER A 22 0.86 9.34 -31.74
CA SER A 22 1.87 9.45 -32.81
C SER A 22 2.78 10.68 -32.72
N GLU A 23 2.39 11.71 -31.98
CA GLU A 23 3.16 12.95 -31.79
C GLU A 23 4.07 12.94 -30.55
N ILE A 24 4.03 11.88 -29.73
CA ILE A 24 4.80 11.79 -28.47
C ILE A 24 5.64 10.52 -28.50
N GLU A 25 6.97 10.68 -28.35
CA GLU A 25 7.91 9.57 -28.24
C GLU A 25 8.65 9.59 -26.90
N ILE A 26 9.06 8.41 -26.44
CA ILE A 26 9.98 8.27 -25.31
C ILE A 26 11.39 8.44 -25.87
N ASN A 27 12.11 9.44 -25.35
CA ASN A 27 13.52 9.60 -25.67
C ASN A 27 14.33 8.54 -24.89
N GLU A 28 14.68 7.45 -25.58
CA GLU A 28 15.44 6.32 -25.01
C GLU A 28 16.91 6.69 -24.69
N ASP A 29 17.44 7.77 -25.26
CA ASP A 29 18.79 8.27 -24.98
C ASP A 29 18.86 9.08 -23.67
N LEU A 30 17.70 9.44 -23.10
CA LEU A 30 17.63 10.27 -21.89
C LEU A 30 17.90 9.46 -20.62
N VAL A 31 19.17 9.40 -20.22
CA VAL A 31 19.60 8.71 -19.00
C VAL A 31 19.67 9.68 -17.80
N PHE A 32 19.04 9.30 -16.69
CA PHE A 32 19.14 10.03 -15.42
C PHE A 32 19.92 9.22 -14.38
N PRO A 33 20.86 9.82 -13.63
CA PRO A 33 21.52 9.14 -12.52
C PRO A 33 20.53 8.62 -11.47
N GLU A 34 20.75 7.42 -10.96
CA GLU A 34 19.95 6.81 -9.88
C GLU A 34 19.89 7.66 -8.60
N SER A 35 20.96 8.41 -8.34
CA SER A 35 21.11 9.33 -7.21
C SER A 35 20.35 10.64 -7.36
N ARG A 36 19.79 10.93 -8.54
CA ARG A 36 19.06 12.18 -8.79
C ARG A 36 17.86 12.30 -7.84
N PRO A 37 17.68 13.44 -7.14
CA PRO A 37 16.48 13.67 -6.34
C PRO A 37 15.20 13.52 -7.16
N ALA A 38 14.22 12.77 -6.62
CA ALA A 38 12.96 12.47 -7.30
C ALA A 38 11.72 12.85 -6.48
N MET A 39 11.80 12.77 -5.15
CA MET A 39 10.66 13.08 -4.28
C MET A 39 11.14 13.64 -2.94
N VAL A 40 10.38 14.58 -2.37
CA VAL A 40 10.56 15.04 -1.00
C VAL A 40 9.34 14.64 -0.19
N ILE A 41 9.57 13.92 0.91
CA ILE A 41 8.51 13.53 1.86
C ILE A 41 8.77 14.21 3.19
N PHE A 42 7.80 14.98 3.67
CA PHE A 42 7.91 15.67 4.95
C PHE A 42 7.52 14.74 6.11
N THR A 43 8.29 14.82 7.20
CA THR A 43 8.02 14.12 8.46
C THR A 43 8.22 15.08 9.63
N SER A 44 7.33 15.07 10.62
CA SER A 44 7.39 15.95 11.78
C SER A 44 8.45 15.54 12.81
N GLY A 45 8.81 14.24 12.85
CA GLY A 45 9.69 13.67 13.87
C GLY A 45 9.29 14.04 15.31
N THR A 46 10.19 13.82 16.26
CA THR A 46 9.98 14.19 17.67
C THR A 46 10.11 15.69 17.94
N THR A 47 10.74 16.44 17.02
CA THR A 47 10.99 17.88 17.17
C THR A 47 9.80 18.76 16.77
N GLY A 48 8.72 18.19 16.24
CA GLY A 48 7.51 18.90 15.79
C GLY A 48 7.66 19.71 14.50
N LYS A 49 8.87 20.22 14.19
CA LYS A 49 9.19 20.91 12.93
C LYS A 49 9.34 19.91 11.78
N PRO A 50 8.55 20.03 10.69
CA PRO A 50 8.66 19.16 9.53
C PRO A 50 10.06 19.21 8.89
N LYS A 51 10.64 18.05 8.63
CA LYS A 51 11.90 17.86 7.90
C LYS A 51 11.57 17.18 6.56
N GLY A 52 12.13 17.70 5.46
CA GLY A 52 11.98 17.11 4.14
C GLY A 52 13.03 16.02 3.92
N VAL A 53 12.59 14.76 3.81
CA VAL A 53 13.45 13.64 3.43
C VAL A 53 13.50 13.60 1.90
N VAL A 54 14.70 13.71 1.33
CA VAL A 54 14.92 13.64 -0.11
C VAL A 54 15.13 12.18 -0.50
N HIS A 55 14.30 11.68 -1.40
CA HIS A 55 14.40 10.36 -1.99
C HIS A 55 14.94 10.47 -3.41
N SER A 56 15.96 9.67 -3.72
CA SER A 56 16.53 9.58 -5.07
C SER A 56 15.64 8.74 -5.99
N ARG A 57 15.89 8.81 -7.31
CA ARG A 57 15.19 8.01 -8.33
C ARG A 57 15.27 6.51 -8.04
N LEU A 58 16.40 6.03 -7.51
CA LEU A 58 16.60 4.61 -7.15
C LEU A 58 15.45 4.07 -6.29
N ARG A 59 14.89 4.88 -5.39
CA ARG A 59 13.79 4.48 -4.51
C ARG A 59 12.51 4.06 -5.25
N PHE A 60 12.34 4.55 -6.46
CA PHE A 60 11.15 4.32 -7.29
C PHE A 60 11.46 3.37 -8.46
N TYR A 61 12.62 2.73 -8.45
CA TYR A 61 12.91 1.58 -9.29
C TYR A 61 12.34 0.33 -8.59
N PHE A 62 11.36 -0.30 -9.20
CA PHE A 62 10.65 -1.43 -8.61
C PHE A 62 11.11 -2.73 -9.27
N ASP A 63 11.83 -3.55 -8.52
CA ASP A 63 12.22 -4.88 -8.97
C ASP A 63 11.02 -5.84 -9.03
N GLY A 64 11.07 -6.74 -10.01
CA GLY A 64 10.08 -7.79 -10.24
C GLY A 64 8.79 -7.30 -10.90
N GLU A 65 8.15 -8.21 -11.63
CA GLU A 65 6.88 -7.94 -12.30
C GLU A 65 5.74 -7.83 -11.29
N LEU A 66 4.80 -6.92 -11.56
CA LEU A 66 3.53 -6.88 -10.86
C LEU A 66 2.69 -8.05 -11.35
N ASP A 67 2.10 -8.82 -10.44
CA ASP A 67 1.09 -9.80 -10.83
C ASP A 67 -0.12 -9.05 -11.46
N PRO A 68 -0.43 -9.29 -12.75
CA PRO A 68 -1.48 -8.58 -13.47
C PRO A 68 -2.88 -8.87 -12.92
N LYS A 69 -3.05 -9.90 -12.08
CA LYS A 69 -4.30 -10.19 -11.36
C LYS A 69 -4.51 -9.26 -10.15
N THR A 70 -3.51 -8.45 -9.78
CA THR A 70 -3.61 -7.59 -8.61
C THR A 70 -4.31 -6.27 -8.88
N HIS A 71 -5.28 -5.92 -8.04
CA HIS A 71 -6.04 -4.69 -8.07
C HIS A 71 -5.93 -4.02 -6.71
N HIS A 72 -5.30 -2.84 -6.67
CA HIS A 72 -5.09 -2.11 -5.43
C HIS A 72 -6.17 -1.09 -5.15
N LEU A 73 -6.60 -1.01 -3.88
CA LEU A 73 -7.44 0.06 -3.39
C LEU A 73 -6.59 1.17 -2.77
N SER A 74 -6.55 2.33 -3.42
CA SER A 74 -5.86 3.53 -2.95
C SER A 74 -6.85 4.53 -2.37
N TYR A 75 -6.72 4.83 -1.09
CA TYR A 75 -7.65 5.73 -0.37
C TYR A 75 -6.92 6.66 0.59
N ARG A 76 -5.60 6.49 0.70
CA ARG A 76 -4.75 7.23 1.63
C ARG A 76 -4.07 8.39 0.91
N PRO A 77 -3.83 9.51 1.61
CA PRO A 77 -3.04 10.60 1.04
C PRO A 77 -1.63 10.14 0.62
N VAL A 78 -1.24 10.48 -0.60
CA VAL A 78 0.06 10.12 -1.20
C VAL A 78 1.25 10.94 -0.64
N HIS A 79 1.03 11.81 0.34
CA HIS A 79 2.12 12.51 1.03
C HIS A 79 2.86 11.61 2.03
N TRP A 80 2.36 10.41 2.32
CA TRP A 80 3.05 9.38 3.09
C TRP A 80 3.77 8.40 2.16
N MET A 81 5.02 8.05 2.48
CA MET A 81 5.84 7.15 1.64
C MET A 81 5.13 5.84 1.30
N ALA A 82 4.61 5.12 2.31
CA ALA A 82 3.94 3.84 2.10
C ALA A 82 2.68 3.95 1.21
N SER A 83 2.03 5.12 1.20
CA SER A 83 0.86 5.40 0.34
C SER A 83 1.24 5.94 -1.03
N ALA A 84 2.47 6.45 -1.21
CA ALA A 84 2.98 6.89 -2.50
C ALA A 84 3.54 5.72 -3.33
N LEU A 85 4.30 4.82 -2.71
CA LEU A 85 5.03 3.76 -3.42
C LEU A 85 4.11 2.79 -4.17
N ILE A 86 3.02 2.37 -3.53
CA ILE A 86 2.12 1.36 -4.08
C ILE A 86 1.39 1.83 -5.34
N PRO A 87 0.74 3.02 -5.37
CA PRO A 87 0.16 3.55 -6.59
C PRO A 87 1.23 3.84 -7.65
N LEU A 88 2.38 4.43 -7.28
CA LEU A 88 3.46 4.71 -8.24
C LEU A 88 3.96 3.44 -8.93
N ARG A 89 4.24 2.37 -8.18
CA ARG A 89 4.64 1.08 -8.73
C ARG A 89 3.64 0.58 -9.77
N ARG A 90 2.35 0.64 -9.44
CA ARG A 90 1.28 0.17 -10.33
C ARG A 90 1.17 1.01 -11.58
N VAL A 91 1.25 2.32 -11.49
CA VAL A 91 1.25 3.18 -12.68
C VAL A 91 2.45 2.88 -13.57
N LEU A 92 3.64 2.69 -13.00
CA LEU A 92 4.86 2.41 -13.78
C LEU A 92 4.88 1.01 -14.40
N GLN A 93 4.29 0.01 -13.75
CA GLN A 93 4.31 -1.40 -14.19
C GLN A 93 3.02 -1.87 -14.87
N GLY A 94 2.05 -0.99 -15.11
CA GLY A 94 0.79 -1.32 -15.79
C GLY A 94 -0.22 -2.10 -14.95
N GLY A 95 -0.32 -1.78 -13.66
CA GLY A 95 -1.23 -2.41 -12.70
C GLY A 95 -2.61 -1.77 -12.59
N LYS A 96 -3.58 -2.53 -12.07
CA LYS A 96 -4.94 -2.04 -11.79
C LYS A 96 -5.02 -1.33 -10.44
N ILE A 97 -5.65 -0.16 -10.44
CA ILE A 97 -5.85 0.65 -9.23
C ILE A 97 -7.22 1.34 -9.23
N THR A 98 -7.87 1.30 -8.08
CA THR A 98 -9.09 2.07 -7.81
C THR A 98 -8.82 3.06 -6.70
N PHE A 99 -9.23 4.31 -6.90
CA PHE A 99 -9.09 5.36 -5.92
C PHE A 99 -10.40 5.59 -5.15
N LEU A 100 -10.33 5.76 -3.83
CA LEU A 100 -11.42 6.36 -3.06
C LEU A 100 -11.24 7.87 -3.02
N ARG A 101 -12.37 8.58 -2.92
CA ARG A 101 -12.37 10.01 -2.64
C ARG A 101 -11.68 10.29 -1.29
N SER A 102 -11.03 11.45 -1.20
CA SER A 102 -10.44 11.90 0.05
C SER A 102 -11.50 11.97 1.16
N GLY A 103 -11.15 11.52 2.36
CA GLY A 103 -12.07 11.45 3.50
C GLY A 103 -12.93 10.17 3.57
N CYS A 104 -12.88 9.28 2.57
CA CYS A 104 -13.63 8.02 2.57
C CYS A 104 -12.87 6.84 3.20
N ALA A 105 -11.84 7.11 4.01
CA ALA A 105 -11.06 6.09 4.73
C ALA A 105 -11.80 5.60 5.99
N ASP A 106 -12.98 5.02 5.79
CA ASP A 106 -13.92 4.60 6.84
C ASP A 106 -14.16 3.07 6.79
N PRO A 107 -14.27 2.38 7.93
CA PRO A 107 -14.48 0.93 7.96
C PRO A 107 -15.70 0.46 7.18
N VAL A 108 -16.84 1.16 7.25
CA VAL A 108 -18.08 0.79 6.55
C VAL A 108 -17.87 0.86 5.05
N ILE A 109 -17.29 1.96 4.57
CA ILE A 109 -16.99 2.17 3.16
C ILE A 109 -16.01 1.12 2.64
N LEU A 110 -14.93 0.85 3.39
CA LEU A 110 -13.93 -0.13 2.99
C LEU A 110 -14.53 -1.54 2.91
N TRP A 111 -15.34 -1.94 3.88
CA TRP A 111 -16.06 -3.22 3.81
C TRP A 111 -17.01 -3.30 2.63
N ASP A 112 -17.74 -2.23 2.34
CA ASP A 112 -18.63 -2.18 1.18
C ASP A 112 -17.88 -2.28 -0.15
N VAL A 113 -16.65 -1.75 -0.24
CA VAL A 113 -15.79 -1.93 -1.41
C VAL A 113 -15.26 -3.36 -1.49
N LEU A 114 -14.77 -3.93 -0.39
CA LEU A 114 -14.23 -5.29 -0.37
C LEU A 114 -15.30 -6.34 -0.71
N LYS A 115 -16.55 -6.11 -0.29
CA LYS A 115 -17.72 -6.95 -0.60
C LYS A 115 -17.93 -7.18 -2.10
N GLU A 116 -17.52 -6.23 -2.94
CA GLU A 116 -17.64 -6.35 -4.40
C GLU A 116 -16.60 -7.32 -5.00
N GLY A 117 -15.56 -7.69 -4.26
CA GLY A 117 -14.63 -8.78 -4.61
C GLY A 117 -13.61 -8.48 -5.71
N PHE A 118 -13.55 -7.25 -6.23
CA PHE A 118 -12.56 -6.88 -7.25
C PHE A 118 -11.20 -6.45 -6.67
N VAL A 119 -11.16 -6.01 -5.41
CA VAL A 119 -9.92 -5.60 -4.74
C VAL A 119 -9.14 -6.82 -4.27
N THR A 120 -7.88 -6.94 -4.69
CA THR A 120 -7.01 -8.06 -4.32
C THR A 120 -5.75 -7.62 -3.56
N SER A 121 -5.48 -6.32 -3.45
CA SER A 121 -4.37 -5.78 -2.67
C SER A 121 -4.79 -4.59 -1.82
N LEU A 122 -4.54 -4.66 -0.51
CA LEU A 122 -4.90 -3.61 0.45
C LEU A 122 -3.71 -3.23 1.32
N ALA A 123 -3.41 -1.93 1.42
CA ALA A 123 -2.48 -1.39 2.40
C ALA A 123 -3.26 -0.58 3.44
N ILE A 124 -3.24 -1.02 4.69
CA ILE A 124 -4.10 -0.52 5.77
C ILE A 124 -3.32 -0.23 7.05
N PRO A 125 -3.38 1.00 7.62
CA PRO A 125 -2.75 1.30 8.90
C PRO A 125 -3.30 0.42 10.02
N PRO A 126 -2.52 0.11 11.08
CA PRO A 126 -3.01 -0.71 12.20
C PRO A 126 -4.27 -0.15 12.87
N SER A 127 -4.39 1.17 12.99
CA SER A 127 -5.58 1.82 13.57
C SER A 127 -6.85 1.55 12.77
N LEU A 128 -6.81 1.73 11.44
CA LEU A 128 -7.97 1.47 10.57
C LEU A 128 -8.24 -0.03 10.44
N SER A 129 -7.20 -0.85 10.45
CA SER A 129 -7.30 -2.31 10.48
C SER A 129 -8.05 -2.79 11.72
N LYS A 130 -7.77 -2.20 12.89
CA LYS A 130 -8.52 -2.47 14.12
C LYS A 130 -9.98 -2.04 14.01
N LEU A 131 -10.27 -0.87 13.43
CA LEU A 131 -11.65 -0.42 13.22
C LEU A 131 -12.43 -1.35 12.28
N MET A 132 -11.80 -1.84 11.21
CA MET A 132 -12.42 -2.83 10.33
C MET A 132 -12.71 -4.15 11.05
N HIS A 133 -11.77 -4.62 11.88
CA HIS A 133 -11.97 -5.81 12.72
C HIS A 133 -13.13 -5.62 13.70
N ASP A 134 -13.18 -4.48 14.40
CA ASP A 134 -14.26 -4.17 15.35
C ASP A 134 -15.61 -4.12 14.65
N TYR A 135 -15.70 -3.45 13.50
CA TYR A 135 -16.92 -3.39 12.71
C TYR A 135 -17.39 -4.77 12.24
N TYR A 136 -16.46 -5.65 11.88
CA TYR A 136 -16.81 -7.04 11.56
C TYR A 136 -17.44 -7.73 12.78
N LEU A 137 -16.83 -7.59 13.95
CA LEU A 137 -17.31 -8.23 15.19
C LEU A 137 -18.62 -7.65 15.72
N THR A 138 -18.88 -6.36 15.57
CA THR A 138 -20.10 -5.75 16.11
C THR A 138 -21.26 -5.78 15.12
N THR A 139 -20.97 -5.89 13.83
CA THR A 139 -21.97 -5.69 12.77
C THR A 139 -21.99 -6.86 11.80
N ILE A 140 -20.93 -7.07 11.02
CA ILE A 140 -20.96 -8.00 9.87
C ILE A 140 -21.23 -9.44 10.31
N ARG A 141 -20.62 -9.91 11.40
CA ARG A 141 -20.79 -11.28 11.91
C ARG A 141 -22.20 -11.61 12.40
N HIS A 142 -23.05 -10.60 12.60
CA HIS A 142 -24.42 -10.74 13.08
C HIS A 142 -25.45 -10.58 11.95
N LEU A 143 -25.01 -10.31 10.72
CA LEU A 143 -25.89 -10.24 9.56
C LEU A 143 -26.44 -11.63 9.19
N PRO A 144 -27.62 -11.70 8.53
CA PRO A 144 -28.08 -12.94 7.92
C PRO A 144 -27.03 -13.52 6.97
N VAL A 145 -26.97 -14.85 6.88
CA VAL A 145 -25.93 -15.61 6.15
C VAL A 145 -25.70 -15.06 4.75
N GLU A 146 -26.76 -14.77 4.00
CA GLU A 146 -26.66 -14.23 2.64
C GLU A 146 -25.85 -12.91 2.56
N TYR A 147 -26.02 -12.01 3.52
CA TYR A 147 -25.30 -10.74 3.54
C TYR A 147 -23.90 -10.90 4.12
N HIS A 148 -23.76 -11.68 5.19
CA HIS A 148 -22.48 -12.00 5.82
C HIS A 148 -21.50 -12.60 4.80
N ASP A 149 -21.96 -13.61 4.05
CA ASP A 149 -21.12 -14.37 3.13
C ASP A 149 -20.60 -13.50 1.97
N ARG A 150 -21.34 -12.46 1.57
CA ARG A 150 -20.86 -11.50 0.58
C ARG A 150 -19.65 -10.72 1.07
N TYR A 151 -19.65 -10.24 2.31
CA TYR A 151 -18.50 -9.52 2.89
C TYR A 151 -17.29 -10.44 3.04
N VAL A 152 -17.49 -11.64 3.55
CA VAL A 152 -16.40 -12.62 3.75
C VAL A 152 -15.84 -13.09 2.41
N SER A 153 -16.70 -13.46 1.45
CA SER A 153 -16.30 -13.88 0.10
C SER A 153 -15.52 -12.78 -0.62
N GLY A 154 -15.99 -11.53 -0.56
CA GLY A 154 -15.29 -10.39 -1.14
C GLY A 154 -13.90 -10.17 -0.53
N ALA A 155 -13.80 -10.12 0.80
CA ALA A 155 -12.51 -9.93 1.49
C ALA A 155 -11.55 -11.11 1.29
N SER A 156 -12.04 -12.35 1.15
CA SER A 156 -11.21 -13.53 0.86
C SER A 156 -10.51 -13.48 -0.52
N LYS A 157 -10.89 -12.54 -1.40
CA LYS A 157 -10.19 -12.30 -2.68
C LYS A 157 -8.88 -11.53 -2.51
N LEU A 158 -8.60 -11.00 -1.32
CA LEU A 158 -7.34 -10.33 -1.02
C LEU A 158 -6.19 -11.33 -1.11
N LEU A 159 -5.24 -11.05 -2.00
CA LEU A 159 -3.98 -11.77 -2.19
C LEU A 159 -2.83 -11.11 -1.42
N SER A 160 -3.04 -9.91 -0.90
CA SER A 160 -2.06 -9.20 -0.08
C SER A 160 -2.74 -8.16 0.79
N VAL A 161 -2.55 -8.28 2.11
CA VAL A 161 -2.89 -7.27 3.09
C VAL A 161 -1.61 -6.81 3.76
N ILE A 162 -1.36 -5.51 3.70
CA ILE A 162 -0.12 -4.90 4.20
C ILE A 162 -0.48 -3.85 5.24
N THR A 163 0.28 -3.80 6.34
CA THR A 163 0.15 -2.77 7.36
C THR A 163 1.49 -2.12 7.69
N THR A 164 1.46 -0.85 8.09
CA THR A 164 2.66 -0.07 8.44
C THR A 164 2.33 1.19 9.19
N GLY A 165 3.34 1.79 9.85
CA GLY A 165 3.26 3.06 10.56
C GLY A 165 3.12 2.93 12.08
N SER A 166 2.71 1.77 12.58
CA SER A 166 2.69 1.46 14.02
C SER A 166 2.63 -0.06 14.25
N VAL A 167 2.58 -0.47 15.52
CA VAL A 167 2.47 -1.88 15.92
C VAL A 167 1.06 -2.39 15.61
N LEU A 168 0.98 -3.56 14.96
CA LEU A 168 -0.28 -4.27 14.75
C LEU A 168 -0.65 -5.10 15.98
N ASN A 169 -1.91 -4.99 16.41
CA ASN A 169 -2.44 -5.82 17.49
C ASN A 169 -2.50 -7.31 17.05
N PRO A 170 -2.04 -8.28 17.89
CA PRO A 170 -2.05 -9.69 17.53
C PRO A 170 -3.43 -10.26 17.18
N SER A 171 -4.50 -9.83 17.86
CA SER A 171 -5.87 -10.27 17.56
C SER A 171 -6.33 -9.78 16.19
N THR A 172 -5.99 -8.54 15.83
CA THR A 172 -6.25 -8.03 14.46
C THR A 172 -5.42 -8.76 13.41
N ALA A 173 -4.18 -9.14 13.72
CA ALA A 173 -3.36 -9.94 12.81
C ALA A 173 -3.98 -11.33 12.54
N GLN A 174 -4.46 -11.98 13.60
CA GLN A 174 -5.14 -13.27 13.51
C GLN A 174 -6.45 -13.16 12.73
N PHE A 175 -7.25 -12.11 12.96
CA PHE A 175 -8.46 -11.83 12.20
C PHE A 175 -8.22 -11.79 10.69
N TRP A 176 -7.21 -11.03 10.24
CA TRP A 176 -6.87 -11.00 8.81
C TRP A 176 -6.42 -12.36 8.29
N LYS A 177 -5.61 -13.08 9.08
CA LYS A 177 -5.17 -14.43 8.73
C LYS A 177 -6.33 -15.39 8.50
N GLU A 178 -7.34 -15.35 9.35
CA GLU A 178 -8.54 -16.18 9.22
C GLU A 178 -9.40 -15.74 8.04
N LEU A 179 -9.58 -14.43 7.85
CA LEU A 179 -10.41 -13.87 6.79
C LEU A 179 -9.84 -14.12 5.38
N THR A 180 -8.52 -14.03 5.21
CA THR A 180 -7.85 -14.10 3.90
C THR A 180 -7.03 -15.37 3.71
N ASN A 181 -6.99 -16.26 4.69
CA ASN A 181 -6.13 -17.46 4.72
C ASN A 181 -4.63 -17.16 4.50
N MET A 182 -4.19 -15.96 4.85
CA MET A 182 -2.79 -15.51 4.70
C MET A 182 -2.45 -14.45 5.75
N PRO A 183 -1.20 -14.39 6.24
CA PRO A 183 -0.83 -13.38 7.22
C PRO A 183 -0.89 -11.97 6.63
N ILE A 184 -1.35 -11.02 7.43
CA ILE A 184 -1.15 -9.59 7.15
C ILE A 184 0.33 -9.24 7.31
N LEU A 185 0.91 -8.64 6.27
CA LEU A 185 2.33 -8.32 6.21
C LEU A 185 2.60 -6.98 6.89
N CYS A 186 3.55 -6.94 7.82
CA CYS A 186 3.99 -5.69 8.46
C CYS A 186 5.20 -5.10 7.72
N LEU A 187 5.06 -3.94 7.07
CA LEU A 187 6.21 -3.19 6.54
C LEU A 187 6.89 -2.42 7.66
N GLY A 188 8.22 -2.57 7.74
CA GLY A 188 9.06 -2.07 8.84
C GLY A 188 10.05 -3.11 9.36
N ALA A 189 10.00 -4.36 8.84
CA ALA A 189 11.05 -5.32 9.08
C ALA A 189 12.38 -4.82 8.48
N PRO A 190 13.50 -5.04 9.16
CA PRO A 190 14.82 -4.72 8.64
C PRO A 190 15.04 -5.35 7.26
N VAL A 191 15.65 -4.58 6.35
CA VAL A 191 15.99 -5.05 5.01
C VAL A 191 16.88 -6.31 5.11
N ARG A 192 16.68 -7.28 4.21
CA ARG A 192 17.51 -8.48 4.17
C ARG A 192 18.99 -8.09 4.04
N GLY A 193 19.84 -8.60 4.94
CA GLY A 193 21.27 -8.26 4.99
C GLY A 193 21.60 -7.00 5.80
N ALA A 194 20.62 -6.33 6.41
CA ALA A 194 20.89 -5.25 7.35
C ALA A 194 21.52 -5.82 8.64
N VAL A 195 22.60 -5.17 9.10
CA VAL A 195 23.16 -5.44 10.42
C VAL A 195 22.37 -4.62 11.43
N ILE A 196 21.76 -5.34 12.38
CA ILE A 196 21.01 -4.79 13.50
C ILE A 196 21.88 -4.88 14.74
N LYS A 197 22.01 -3.76 15.46
CA LYS A 197 22.56 -3.75 16.81
C LYS A 197 21.56 -3.07 17.75
N LEU A 198 21.37 -3.65 18.92
CA LEU A 198 20.64 -3.03 20.01
C LEU A 198 21.66 -2.42 20.98
N SER A 199 21.31 -1.31 21.61
CA SER A 199 22.22 -0.60 22.53
C SER A 199 22.55 -1.41 23.79
N GLU A 200 21.68 -2.32 24.22
CA GLU A 200 21.77 -3.07 25.49
C GLU A 200 21.61 -4.59 25.28
N GLY A 201 22.41 -5.15 24.36
CA GLY A 201 22.40 -6.59 24.09
C GLY A 201 21.12 -7.04 23.38
N ASP A 202 20.15 -7.52 24.15
CA ASP A 202 18.85 -8.02 23.65
C ASP A 202 17.73 -6.97 23.72
N THR A 203 18.01 -5.77 24.26
CA THR A 203 17.07 -4.65 24.35
C THR A 203 17.74 -3.30 24.06
N GLY A 204 16.96 -2.23 23.97
CA GLY A 204 17.47 -0.87 23.79
C GLY A 204 17.22 -0.29 22.40
N GLU A 205 17.90 0.81 22.10
CA GLU A 205 17.75 1.53 20.82
C GLU A 205 18.28 0.69 19.66
N LEU A 206 17.50 0.65 18.57
CA LEU A 206 17.84 -0.06 17.36
C LEU A 206 18.71 0.81 16.44
N LEU A 207 19.95 0.39 16.22
CA LEU A 207 20.83 0.97 15.21
C LEU A 207 20.83 0.08 13.97
N VAL A 208 20.45 0.67 12.83
CA VAL A 208 20.44 0.00 11.52
C VAL A 208 21.42 0.70 10.59
N LYS A 209 22.33 -0.07 9.98
CA LYS A 209 23.15 0.40 8.86
C LYS A 209 22.74 -0.34 7.60
N THR A 210 22.25 0.40 6.62
CA THR A 210 21.82 -0.13 5.32
C THR A 210 22.10 0.89 4.21
N PRO A 211 22.55 0.45 3.02
CA PRO A 211 22.67 1.34 1.85
C PRO A 211 21.32 1.89 1.37
N GLY A 212 20.20 1.32 1.85
CA GLY A 212 18.84 1.62 1.42
C GLY A 212 17.96 2.37 2.41
N MET A 213 18.50 2.98 3.48
CA MET A 213 17.70 3.51 4.60
C MET A 213 16.54 4.41 4.16
N PHE A 214 16.73 5.14 3.06
CA PHE A 214 15.70 5.96 2.42
C PHE A 214 15.57 5.71 0.90
N THR A 215 16.22 4.69 0.35
CA THR A 215 16.50 4.62 -1.10
C THR A 215 16.25 3.26 -1.77
N GLN A 216 15.82 2.23 -1.04
CA GLN A 216 15.37 0.95 -1.63
C GLN A 216 13.85 0.83 -1.59
#